data_AF-A0A376L2G3-F1
#
_entry.id   AF-A0A376L2G3-F1
#
_cell.length_a   1.000
_cell.length_b   1.000
_cell.length_c   1.000
_cell.angle_alpha   90.00
_cell.angle_beta   90.00
_cell.angle_gamma   90.00
#
_symmetry.space_group_name_H-M   'P 1'
#
loop_
_entity.id
_entity.type
_entity.pdbx_description
1 polymer ?
#
loop_
_entity_poly.entity_id
_entity_poly.type
_entity_poly.pdbx_seq_one_letter_code
_entity_poly.pdbx_strand_id
1 'polypeptide(L)'
;MFLHVYVDGSLSGYWKCVPVFYVGDTSKRIREMIWLQITQLAGCGNVVMAWATNTESGFEFQTWGENRRIPVDLDGVRLVSFLPVDNQ
;
A
#
# COMPACT_ATOMS: atom_id res chain seq x y z
N MET A 1 0.73 12.30 3.82
CA MET A 1 0.41 11.09 3.04
C MET A 1 1.71 10.36 2.71
N PHE A 2 1.79 9.10 3.08
CA PHE A 2 2.90 8.19 2.79
C PHE A 2 2.40 7.13 1.83
N LEU A 3 2.97 7.07 0.64
CA LEU A 3 2.61 6.08 -0.38
C LEU A 3 3.80 5.15 -0.61
N HIS A 4 3.60 3.87 -0.34
CA HIS A 4 4.54 2.80 -0.64
C HIS A 4 4.03 2.03 -1.85
N VAL A 5 4.79 2.03 -2.94
CA VAL A 5 4.48 1.25 -4.13
C VAL A 5 5.52 0.14 -4.29
N TYR A 6 5.04 -1.09 -4.43
CA TYR A 6 5.84 -2.28 -4.70
C TYR A 6 5.37 -2.91 -6.00
N VAL A 7 6.04 -2.64 -7.11
CA VAL A 7 5.71 -3.32 -8.38
C VAL A 7 6.46 -4.65 -8.39
N ASP A 8 5.73 -5.78 -8.36
CA ASP A 8 6.33 -7.10 -8.53
C ASP A 8 6.30 -7.49 -10.00
N GLY A 9 7.45 -7.89 -10.54
CA GLY A 9 7.63 -8.13 -11.96
C GLY A 9 8.81 -9.05 -12.22
N SER A 10 8.57 -10.36 -12.19
CA SER A 10 9.54 -11.37 -12.60
C SER A 10 9.49 -11.59 -14.11
N LEU A 11 10.20 -10.77 -14.87
CA LEU A 11 10.57 -11.09 -16.25
C LEU A 11 12.06 -10.78 -16.47
N SER A 12 12.86 -11.85 -16.54
CA SER A 12 14.28 -11.86 -16.94
C SER A 12 15.27 -11.12 -16.03
N GLY A 13 15.83 -11.86 -15.06
CA GLY A 13 17.23 -11.85 -14.57
C GLY A 13 17.98 -10.57 -14.15
N TYR A 14 17.54 -9.37 -14.52
CA TYR A 14 18.36 -8.15 -14.45
C TYR A 14 17.64 -6.92 -13.87
N TRP A 15 16.33 -7.00 -13.60
CA TRP A 15 15.57 -5.91 -12.98
C TRP A 15 15.28 -6.23 -11.52
N LYS A 16 16.01 -5.57 -10.62
CA LYS A 16 15.74 -5.67 -9.18
C LYS A 16 14.58 -4.74 -8.85
N CYS A 17 13.49 -5.30 -8.30
CA CYS A 17 12.34 -4.52 -7.83
C CYS A 17 12.79 -3.62 -6.67
N VAL A 18 12.98 -2.33 -6.95
CA VAL A 18 13.31 -1.34 -5.92
C VAL A 18 11.99 -0.79 -5.38
N PRO A 19 11.76 -0.83 -4.06
CA PRO A 19 10.56 -0.24 -3.48
C PRO A 19 10.61 1.28 -3.66
N VAL A 20 9.50 1.86 -4.11
CA VAL A 20 9.40 3.31 -4.28
C VAL A 20 8.51 3.89 -3.19
N PHE A 21 9.02 4.93 -2.53
CA PHE A 21 8.33 5.60 -1.43
C PHE A 21 8.13 7.07 -1.78
N TYR A 22 6.89 7.53 -1.66
CA TYR A 22 6.52 8.92 -1.87
C TYR A 22 5.95 9.48 -0.57
N VAL A 23 6.43 10.66 -0.19
CA VAL A 23 5.94 11.42 0.96
C VAL A 23 5.47 12.78 0.47
N GLY A 24 4.25 13.13 0.79
CA GLY A 24 3.68 14.43 0.46
C GLY A 24 2.47 14.74 1.32
N ASP A 25 2.16 16.02 1.48
CA ASP A 25 0.88 16.44 2.03
C ASP A 25 -0.08 16.74 0.87
N THR A 26 -1.23 16.11 0.88
CA THR A 26 -2.19 16.15 -0.22
C THR A 26 -3.60 16.14 0.34
N SER A 27 -4.48 16.95 -0.27
CA SER A 27 -5.90 16.95 0.07
C SER A 27 -6.57 15.62 -0.31
N LYS A 28 -7.72 15.34 0.33
CA LYS A 28 -8.54 14.14 0.10
C LYS A 28 -8.82 13.90 -1.40
N ARG A 29 -9.12 14.96 -2.16
CA ARG A 29 -9.40 14.88 -3.60
C ARG A 29 -8.20 14.42 -4.41
N ILE A 30 -7.01 14.97 -4.13
CA ILE A 30 -5.77 14.59 -4.83
C ILE A 30 -5.42 13.14 -4.51
N ARG A 31 -5.60 12.73 -3.25
CA ARG A 31 -5.38 11.35 -2.83
C ARG A 31 -6.27 10.35 -3.58
N GLU A 32 -7.56 10.63 -3.70
CA GLU A 32 -8.50 9.79 -4.45
C GLU A 32 -8.14 9.70 -5.93
N MET A 33 -7.68 10.80 -6.53
CA MET A 33 -7.20 10.82 -7.91
C MET A 33 -5.92 9.98 -8.08
N ILE A 34 -4.95 10.12 -7.17
CA ILE A 34 -3.72 9.31 -7.15
C ILE A 34 -4.08 7.83 -7.01
N TRP A 35 -5.03 7.49 -6.14
CA TRP A 35 -5.48 6.12 -5.94
C TRP A 35 -6.02 5.51 -7.23
N LEU A 36 -6.92 6.20 -7.92
CA LEU A 36 -7.48 5.74 -9.19
C LEU A 36 -6.38 5.48 -10.23
N GLN A 37 -5.44 6.41 -10.38
CA GLN A 37 -4.31 6.24 -11.31
C GLN A 37 -3.47 5.02 -10.96
N ILE A 38 -3.15 4.83 -9.67
CA ILE A 38 -2.33 3.70 -9.25
C ILE A 38 -3.05 2.39 -9.49
N THR A 39 -4.35 2.27 -9.17
CA THR A 39 -5.09 1.02 -9.43
C THR A 39 -5.16 0.64 -10.91
N GLN A 40 -5.08 1.62 -11.82
CA GLN A 40 -5.02 1.37 -13.27
C GLN A 40 -3.62 1.00 -13.76
N LEU A 41 -2.58 1.56 -13.14
CA LEU A 41 -1.18 1.37 -13.55
C LEU A 41 -0.50 0.18 -12.85
N ALA A 42 -1.00 -0.23 -11.68
CA ALA A 42 -0.29 -1.14 -10.79
C ALA A 42 -0.26 -2.61 -11.27
N GLY A 43 -1.07 -3.02 -12.26
CA GLY A 43 -0.95 -4.32 -12.93
C GLY A 43 -0.80 -5.52 -11.98
N CYS A 44 0.35 -6.19 -11.98
CA CYS A 44 0.64 -7.33 -11.09
C CYS A 44 1.36 -6.92 -9.78
N GLY A 45 1.45 -5.63 -9.48
CA GLY A 45 2.13 -5.08 -8.32
C GLY A 45 1.24 -4.91 -7.09
N ASN A 46 1.90 -4.61 -5.99
CA ASN A 46 1.35 -4.30 -4.68
C ASN A 46 1.49 -2.81 -4.34
N VAL A 47 0.43 -2.19 -3.84
CA VAL A 47 0.42 -0.77 -3.49
C VAL A 47 -0.13 -0.64 -2.08
N VAL A 48 0.50 0.21 -1.28
CA VAL A 48 0.04 0.59 0.05
C VAL A 48 0.04 2.11 0.15
N MET A 49 -1.12 2.70 0.39
CA MET A 49 -1.27 4.14 0.58
C MET A 49 -1.74 4.41 2.01
N ALA A 50 -1.02 5.26 2.74
CA ALA A 50 -1.35 5.69 4.09
C ALA A 50 -1.45 7.22 4.18
N TRP A 51 -2.37 7.73 4.99
CA TRP A 51 -2.55 9.16 5.20
C TRP A 51 -2.96 9.45 6.64
N ALA A 52 -2.68 10.68 7.10
CA ALA A 52 -3.12 11.13 8.40
C ALA A 52 -4.63 11.42 8.38
N THR A 53 -5.34 10.99 9.41
CA THR A 53 -6.77 11.21 9.62
C THR A 53 -7.01 11.62 11.06
N ASN A 54 -8.12 12.31 11.30
CA ASN A 54 -8.53 12.66 12.67
C ASN A 54 -9.27 11.49 13.37
N THR A 55 -8.84 10.25 13.11
CA THR A 55 -9.35 9.04 13.78
C THR A 55 -8.49 8.75 15.02
N GLU A 56 -8.96 7.87 15.90
CA GLU A 56 -8.27 7.53 17.15
C GLU A 56 -6.83 7.05 16.94
N SER A 57 -6.55 6.39 15.81
CA SER A 57 -5.20 5.95 15.43
C SER A 57 -4.34 7.05 14.78
N GLY A 58 -4.92 8.18 14.37
CA GLY A 58 -4.22 9.29 13.71
C GLY A 58 -3.84 9.04 12.24
N PHE A 59 -4.11 7.86 11.70
CA PHE A 59 -3.88 7.51 10.30
C PHE A 59 -4.86 6.46 9.79
N GLU A 60 -5.02 6.44 8.47
CA GLU A 60 -5.69 5.37 7.73
C GLU A 60 -4.79 4.93 6.59
N PHE A 61 -4.94 3.68 6.17
CA PHE A 61 -4.26 3.16 4.99
C PHE A 61 -5.16 2.23 4.20
N GLN A 62 -4.82 2.04 2.93
CA GLN A 62 -5.46 1.13 2.00
C GLN A 62 -4.41 0.42 1.15
N THR A 63 -4.73 -0.80 0.74
CA THR A 63 -3.82 -1.67 -0.02
C THR A 63 -4.49 -2.16 -1.30
N TRP A 64 -3.70 -2.38 -2.35
CA TRP A 64 -4.14 -2.97 -3.61
C TRP A 64 -3.09 -3.99 -4.08
N GLY A 65 -3.55 -5.09 -4.68
CA GLY A 65 -2.70 -6.21 -5.10
C GLY A 65 -2.66 -7.38 -4.11
N GLU A 66 -2.06 -8.49 -4.54
CA GLU A 66 -1.81 -9.66 -3.68
C GLU A 66 -0.64 -9.40 -2.72
N ASN A 67 -0.97 -8.94 -1.52
CA ASN A 67 -0.01 -8.68 -0.46
C ASN A 67 -0.23 -9.60 0.74
N ARG A 68 0.85 -10.06 1.36
CA ARG A 68 0.82 -10.80 2.64
C ARG A 68 0.47 -9.91 3.85
N ARG A 69 0.42 -8.58 3.63
CA ARG A 69 0.04 -7.56 4.62
C ARG A 69 -1.45 -7.28 4.50
N ILE A 70 -2.24 -7.98 5.30
CA ILE A 70 -3.70 -7.81 5.28
C ILE A 70 -4.06 -6.76 6.33
N PRO A 71 -4.78 -5.69 5.97
CA PRO A 71 -5.34 -4.77 6.95
C PRO A 71 -6.33 -5.51 7.84
N VAL A 72 -6.12 -5.48 9.15
CA VAL A 72 -7.04 -6.03 10.14
C VAL A 72 -7.51 -4.90 11.04
N ASP A 73 -8.82 -4.84 11.26
CA ASP A 73 -9.42 -3.92 12.22
C ASP A 73 -9.56 -4.64 13.56
N LEU A 74 -8.91 -4.10 14.60
CA LEU A 74 -8.96 -4.60 15.96
C LEU A 74 -9.41 -3.46 16.87
N ASP A 75 -10.66 -3.55 17.35
CA ASP A 75 -11.27 -2.56 18.25
C ASP A 75 -11.17 -1.11 17.76
N GLY A 76 -11.33 -0.87 16.45
CA GLY A 76 -11.27 0.46 15.84
C GLY A 76 -9.87 0.93 15.47
N VAL A 77 -8.84 0.11 15.75
CA VAL A 77 -7.46 0.33 15.34
C VAL A 77 -7.15 -0.49 14.10
N ARG A 78 -6.78 0.19 13.01
CA ARG A 78 -6.27 -0.49 11.81
C ARG A 78 -4.83 -0.95 12.02
N LEU A 79 -4.65 -2.26 12.11
CA LEU A 79 -3.36 -2.94 12.21
C LEU A 79 -3.03 -3.71 10.91
N VAL A 80 -1.77 -4.11 10.76
CA VAL A 80 -1.31 -4.93 9.64
C VAL A 80 -1.01 -6.33 10.14
N SER A 81 -1.81 -7.31 9.72
CA SER A 81 -1.48 -8.72 9.91
C SER A 81 -0.49 -9.16 8.84
N PHE A 82 0.62 -9.76 9.28
CA PHE A 82 1.56 -10.42 8.40
C PHE A 82 1.20 -11.90 8.34
N LEU A 83 0.70 -12.35 7.19
CA LEU A 83 0.55 -13.79 6.96
C LEU A 83 1.94 -14.45 6.96
N PRO A 84 2.08 -15.60 7.64
CA PRO A 84 3.32 -16.36 7.61
C PRO A 84 3.65 -16.75 6.17
N VAL A 85 4.95 -16.83 5.86
CA VAL A 85 5.40 -17.44 4.62
C VAL A 85 5.13 -18.92 4.76
N ASP A 86 4.34 -19.52 3.86
CA ASP A 86 4.26 -20.97 3.75
C ASP A 86 5.64 -21.50 3.35
N ASN A 87 6.45 -21.77 4.37
CA ASN A 87 7.70 -22.51 4.33
C ASN A 87 7.65 -23.49 5.50
N GLN A 88 6.85 -24.55 5.34
CA GLN A 88 7.07 -25.84 5.98
C GLN A 88 6.94 -26.94 4.94
#